data_AF-A0A174AAB3-F1
#
_entry.id   AF-A0A174AAB3-F1
#
_cell.length_a   1.000
_cell.length_b   1.000
_cell.length_c   1.000
_cell.angle_alpha   90.00
_cell.angle_beta   90.00
_cell.angle_gamma   90.00
#
_symmetry.space_group_name_H-M   'P 1'
#
loop_
_entity.id
_entity.type
_entity.pdbx_description
1 polymer ?
#
loop_
_entity_poly.entity_id
_entity_poly.type
_entity_poly.pdbx_seq_one_letter_code
_entity_poly.pdbx_strand_id
1 'polypeptide(L)'
;MKRSAFAKDLRELHKKDSNTGSYDTVFDEFMDTCEEVQKADSITQKQMLTYSKLFQMNFTKMDPYEFKTFMDIVERYSTAFKSAKGNGRGKKKRK
;
A
#
# COMPACT_ATOMS: atom_id res chain seq x y z
N MET A 1 7.65 -1.13 -20.80
CA MET A 1 6.20 -1.44 -21.01
C MET A 1 5.93 -2.89 -20.57
N LYS A 2 5.56 -3.17 -19.30
CA LYS A 2 4.95 -4.47 -18.87
C LYS A 2 4.16 -4.43 -17.53
N ARG A 3 3.92 -3.27 -16.89
CA ARG A 3 3.09 -3.21 -15.65
C ARG A 3 1.58 -3.08 -15.94
N SER A 4 1.23 -2.33 -17.00
CA SER A 4 -0.16 -2.17 -17.45
C SER A 4 -0.80 -3.47 -17.94
N ALA A 5 -0.03 -4.36 -18.57
CA ALA A 5 -0.53 -5.66 -19.03
C ALA A 5 -0.94 -6.57 -17.85
N PHE A 6 -0.08 -6.67 -16.82
CA PHE A 6 -0.34 -7.48 -15.64
C PHE A 6 -1.55 -6.99 -14.82
N ALA A 7 -1.75 -5.68 -14.71
CA ALA A 7 -2.92 -5.12 -14.03
C ALA A 7 -4.23 -5.43 -14.77
N LYS A 8 -4.20 -5.38 -16.11
CA LYS A 8 -5.35 -5.79 -16.93
C LYS A 8 -5.65 -7.27 -16.76
N ASP A 9 -4.61 -8.11 -16.77
CA ASP A 9 -4.76 -9.56 -16.56
C ASP A 9 -5.36 -9.88 -15.17
N LEU A 10 -4.93 -9.18 -14.11
CA LEU A 10 -5.53 -9.33 -12.77
C LEU A 10 -6.99 -8.88 -12.71
N ARG A 11 -7.32 -7.71 -13.29
CA ARG A 11 -8.70 -7.21 -13.36
C ARG A 11 -9.60 -8.19 -14.10
N GLU A 12 -9.11 -8.77 -15.19
CA GLU A 12 -9.84 -9.73 -16.00
C GLU A 12 -10.02 -11.08 -15.29
N LEU A 13 -9.00 -11.55 -14.58
CA LEU A 13 -9.04 -12.80 -13.82
C LEU A 13 -10.08 -12.76 -12.68
N HIS A 14 -10.20 -11.63 -11.99
CA HIS A 14 -11.16 -11.43 -10.90
C HIS A 14 -12.51 -10.84 -11.34
N LYS A 15 -12.73 -10.61 -12.64
CA LYS A 15 -14.00 -10.10 -13.19
C LYS A 15 -15.17 -11.09 -13.02
N LYS A 16 -14.88 -12.39 -12.91
CA LYS A 16 -15.91 -13.44 -12.73
C LYS A 16 -16.66 -13.35 -11.40
N ASP A 17 -16.11 -12.65 -10.41
CA ASP A 17 -16.77 -12.44 -9.11
C ASP A 17 -17.59 -11.13 -9.06
N SER A 18 -17.61 -10.34 -10.14
CA SER A 18 -18.10 -8.94 -10.11
C SER A 18 -19.61 -8.75 -10.29
N ASN A 19 -20.45 -9.78 -10.09
CA ASN A 19 -21.89 -9.68 -10.32
C ASN A 19 -22.65 -8.78 -9.32
N THR A 20 -21.96 -8.00 -8.48
CA THR A 20 -22.59 -7.20 -7.40
C THR A 20 -21.96 -5.80 -7.19
N GLY A 21 -21.34 -5.16 -8.19
CA GLY A 21 -20.72 -3.84 -7.97
C GLY A 21 -20.51 -2.98 -9.21
N SER A 22 -20.56 -1.66 -9.01
CA SER A 22 -20.37 -0.58 -10.01
C SER A 22 -19.17 -0.78 -10.93
N TYR A 23 -19.29 -0.32 -12.19
CA TYR A 23 -18.28 -0.45 -13.25
C TYR A 23 -16.98 0.30 -12.99
N ASP A 24 -17.01 1.33 -12.14
CA ASP A 24 -15.81 1.94 -11.55
C ASP A 24 -15.37 1.05 -10.40
N THR A 25 -14.51 0.09 -10.73
CA THR A 25 -14.09 -0.91 -9.76
C THR A 25 -13.08 -0.27 -8.81
N VAL A 26 -13.15 -0.60 -7.52
CA VAL A 26 -12.15 -0.25 -6.49
C VAL A 26 -10.71 -0.48 -6.97
N PHE A 27 -10.53 -1.43 -7.90
CA PHE A 27 -9.26 -1.72 -8.55
C PHE A 27 -8.75 -0.61 -9.48
N ASP A 28 -9.61 0.08 -10.23
CA ASP A 28 -9.18 1.19 -11.11
C ASP A 28 -8.73 2.38 -10.27
N GLU A 29 -9.48 2.74 -9.24
CA GLU A 29 -9.08 3.79 -8.29
C GLU A 29 -7.76 3.44 -7.58
N PHE A 30 -7.55 2.15 -7.28
CA PHE A 30 -6.30 1.65 -6.74
C PHE A 30 -5.14 1.79 -7.74
N MET A 31 -5.36 1.47 -9.02
CA MET A 31 -4.35 1.62 -10.07
C MET A 31 -4.00 3.09 -10.30
N ASP A 32 -4.99 3.99 -10.32
CA ASP A 32 -4.78 5.44 -10.42
C ASP A 32 -3.97 5.98 -9.24
N THR A 33 -4.30 5.53 -8.02
CA THR A 33 -3.53 5.85 -6.81
C THR A 33 -2.08 5.37 -6.93
N CYS A 34 -1.86 4.16 -7.45
CA CYS A 34 -0.52 3.62 -7.68
C CYS A 34 0.27 4.46 -8.69
N GLU A 35 -0.39 4.98 -9.74
CA GLU A 35 0.24 5.88 -10.71
C GLU A 35 0.60 7.25 -10.09
N GLU A 36 -0.28 7.84 -9.27
CA GLU A 36 -0.01 9.07 -8.54
C GLU A 36 1.16 8.91 -7.57
N VAL A 37 1.18 7.82 -6.80
CA VAL A 37 2.29 7.46 -5.91
C VAL A 37 3.58 7.25 -6.71
N GLN A 38 3.52 6.67 -7.91
CA GLN A 38 4.71 6.49 -8.74
C GLN A 38 5.29 7.83 -9.23
N LYS A 39 4.44 8.82 -9.51
CA LYS A 39 4.81 10.17 -9.98
C LYS A 39 5.37 11.07 -8.87
N ALA A 40 5.12 10.76 -7.60
CA ALA A 40 5.62 11.56 -6.49
C ALA A 40 7.17 11.48 -6.33
N ASP A 41 7.79 12.61 -6.05
CA ASP A 41 9.26 12.76 -6.02
C ASP A 41 9.89 12.30 -4.70
N SER A 42 9.13 12.29 -3.60
CA SER A 42 9.65 11.95 -2.27
C SER A 42 8.94 10.74 -1.64
N ILE A 43 9.69 10.00 -0.82
CA ILE A 43 9.16 8.85 -0.05
C ILE A 43 8.01 9.31 0.86
N THR A 44 8.12 10.49 1.47
CA THR A 44 7.09 11.07 2.32
C THR A 44 5.79 11.35 1.55
N GLN A 45 5.87 11.95 0.36
CA GLN A 45 4.69 12.19 -0.47
C GLN A 45 4.01 10.88 -0.91
N LYS A 46 4.81 9.85 -1.23
CA LYS A 46 4.28 8.51 -1.56
C LYS A 46 3.50 7.90 -0.42
N GLN A 47 4.05 7.98 0.80
CA GLN A 47 3.38 7.52 2.01
C GLN A 47 2.08 8.31 2.26
N MET A 48 2.12 9.64 2.13
CA MET A 48 0.94 10.49 2.31
C MET A 48 -0.17 10.17 1.31
N LEU A 49 0.14 10.05 0.01
CA LEU A 49 -0.84 9.68 -1.01
C LEU A 49 -1.46 8.31 -0.73
N THR A 50 -0.63 7.34 -0.35
CA THR A 50 -1.08 5.99 -0.01
C THR A 50 -2.02 5.98 1.19
N TYR A 51 -1.64 6.64 2.29
CA TYR A 51 -2.48 6.68 3.49
C TYR A 51 -3.74 7.53 3.30
N SER A 52 -3.68 8.56 2.47
CA SER A 52 -4.80 9.47 2.20
C SER A 52 -5.95 8.68 1.59
N LYS A 53 -5.61 7.81 0.62
CA LYS A 53 -6.55 6.93 -0.05
C LYS A 53 -6.99 5.76 0.82
N LEU A 54 -6.06 5.10 1.53
CA LEU A 54 -6.39 3.95 2.39
C LEU A 54 -7.34 4.30 3.55
N PHE A 55 -7.12 5.46 4.18
CA PHE A 55 -7.91 5.89 5.33
C PHE A 55 -8.98 6.92 4.97
N GLN A 56 -9.11 7.27 3.67
CA GLN A 56 -10.00 8.34 3.18
C GLN A 56 -9.82 9.66 3.94
N MET A 57 -8.56 9.97 4.27
CA MET A 57 -8.16 11.12 5.09
C MET A 57 -7.54 12.21 4.24
N ASN A 58 -7.92 13.46 4.49
CA ASN A 58 -7.30 14.61 3.83
C ASN A 58 -6.16 15.19 4.69
N PHE A 59 -4.91 14.89 4.33
CA PHE A 59 -3.74 15.41 5.03
C PHE A 59 -3.51 16.91 4.87
N THR A 60 -4.14 17.61 3.91
CA THR A 60 -3.94 19.07 3.77
C THR A 60 -4.60 19.87 4.89
N LYS A 61 -5.56 19.27 5.59
CA LYS A 61 -6.25 19.86 6.74
C LYS A 61 -5.69 19.37 8.09
N MET A 62 -4.73 18.46 8.05
CA MET A 62 -4.11 17.90 9.26
C MET A 62 -2.99 18.82 9.72
N ASP A 63 -2.92 19.10 11.01
CA ASP A 63 -1.83 19.90 11.56
C ASP A 63 -0.52 19.08 11.60
N PRO A 64 0.66 19.73 11.65
CA PRO A 64 1.93 19.01 11.70
C PRO A 64 2.05 18.03 12.88
N TYR A 65 1.41 18.31 14.02
CA TYR A 65 1.47 17.45 15.21
C TYR A 65 0.60 16.19 15.08
N GLU A 66 -0.63 16.32 14.58
CA GLU A 66 -1.53 15.24 14.22
C GLU A 66 -0.90 14.34 13.17
N PHE A 67 -0.27 14.94 12.14
CA PHE A 67 0.43 14.18 11.11
C PHE A 67 1.57 13.36 11.70
N LYS A 68 2.40 13.98 12.56
CA LYS A 68 3.48 13.28 13.25
C LYS A 68 2.95 12.14 14.11
N THR A 69 1.89 12.39 14.88
CA THR A 69 1.27 11.39 15.76
C THR A 69 0.72 10.22 14.96
N PHE A 70 0.06 10.50 13.82
CA PHE A 70 -0.43 9.47 12.91
C PHE A 70 0.70 8.61 12.36
N MET A 71 1.78 9.24 11.87
CA MET A 71 2.95 8.52 11.36
C MET A 71 3.63 7.68 12.45
N ASP A 72 3.75 8.20 13.67
CA ASP A 72 4.31 7.46 14.82
C ASP A 72 3.47 6.21 15.15
N ILE A 73 2.14 6.29 15.04
CA ILE A 73 1.23 5.15 15.22
C ILE A 73 1.44 4.12 14.10
N VAL A 74 1.43 4.56 12.85
CA VAL A 74 1.59 3.70 11.68
C VAL A 74 2.94 2.99 11.72
N GLU A 75 4.02 3.67 12.07
CA GLU A 75 5.35 3.08 12.21
C GLU A 75 5.39 2.05 13.35
N ARG A 76 4.81 2.39 14.50
CA ARG A 76 4.74 1.48 15.66
C ARG A 76 4.03 0.19 15.31
N TYR A 77 2.89 0.23 14.62
CA TYR A 77 2.18 -0.98 14.23
C TYR A 77 2.82 -1.68 13.02
N SER A 78 3.43 -0.95 12.08
CA SER A 78 4.20 -1.55 10.98
C SER A 78 5.35 -2.43 11.51
N THR A 79 6.05 -1.98 12.56
CA THR A 79 7.10 -2.80 13.20
C THR A 79 6.54 -4.03 13.92
N ALA A 80 5.31 -3.96 14.44
CA ALA A 80 4.64 -5.11 15.04
C ALA A 80 4.31 -6.22 14.02
N PHE A 81 4.08 -5.86 12.74
CA PHE A 81 3.85 -6.83 11.65
C PHE A 81 5.12 -7.26 10.92
N LYS A 82 6.27 -6.62 11.18
CA LYS A 82 7.55 -7.16 10.73
C LYS A 82 7.80 -8.42 11.55
N SER A 83 7.70 -9.59 10.90
CA SER A 83 8.14 -10.85 11.50
C SER A 83 9.53 -10.62 12.10
N ALA A 84 9.73 -10.95 13.38
CA ALA A 84 11.05 -10.93 13.99
C ALA A 84 12.00 -11.60 13.00
N LYS A 85 12.93 -10.82 12.42
CA LYS A 85 13.78 -11.27 11.32
C LYS A 85 14.42 -12.56 11.78
N GLY A 86 13.91 -13.69 11.30
CA GLY A 86 14.32 -14.99 11.77
C GLY A 86 15.77 -15.11 11.40
N ASN A 87 16.68 -14.92 12.37
CA ASN A 87 18.07 -15.30 12.19
C ASN A 87 18.01 -16.79 11.91
N GLY A 88 18.11 -17.13 10.62
CA GLY A 88 18.08 -18.49 10.13
C GLY A 88 19.06 -19.27 10.98
N ARG A 89 18.52 -20.10 11.86
CA ARG A 89 19.28 -20.94 12.77
C ARG A 89 19.97 -21.95 11.86
N GLY A 90 21.13 -21.57 11.34
CA GLY A 90 21.96 -22.40 10.50
C GLY A 90 22.07 -23.73 11.22
N LYS A 91 21.55 -24.79 10.61
CA LYS A 91 21.67 -26.14 11.16
C LYS A 91 23.17 -26.38 11.31
N LYS A 92 23.66 -26.34 12.56
CA LYS A 92 25.02 -26.72 12.90
C LYS A 92 25.14 -28.17 12.48
N LYS A 93 25.82 -28.45 11.36
CA LYS A 93 26.11 -29.82 10.95
C LYS A 93 26.84 -30.46 12.13
N ARG A 94 26.22 -31.48 12.74
CA ARG A 94 26.90 -32.32 13.73
C ARG A 94 27.97 -33.09 12.96
N LYS A 95 29.18 -33.03 13.50
CA LYS A 95 30.37 -33.78 13.07
C LYS A 95 30.07 -35.27 13.04
#